data_AF-A0A7Y7P5V3-F1
#
_entry.id   AF-A0A7Y7P5V3-F1
#
_cell.length_a   1.000
_cell.length_b   1.000
_cell.length_c   1.000
_cell.angle_alpha   90.00
_cell.angle_beta   90.00
_cell.angle_gamma   90.00
#
_symmetry.space_group_name_H-M   'P 1'
#
loop_
_entity.id
_entity.type
_entity.pdbx_description
1 polymer ?
#
loop_
_entity_poly.entity_id
_entity_poly.type
_entity_poly.pdbx_seq_one_letter_code
_entity_poly.pdbx_strand_id
1 'polypeptide(L)'
;MSIDFKEKYINPFTDYGFKRLFGEEPNKDLLLDFLNELLQSEQGHIKELTYLKSDRLGSSEEERKAIFDLYCENEKGEKFIVELQKTKQKFFKDRTVYYSSFPIRESARRGSDWDFELNAIYTVAILDFVFDEDKNQEDKYLYNVKLSDIETNKVFYDKLTFVYLEMPKFNKTIKELKTRFDKWMYIIRNLNKLDRIPDELREGIFERLFDIAEIAKFTPLEVRTYEDSLKTYRDLKNSIDTAREEGEIKGKIEGKIEGKIEIAKKLTKKGFNILEIVEITGLTREAIEKIKNEG
;
A
#
# COMPACT_ATOMS: atom_id res chain seq x y z
N MET A 1 21.47 -12.52 26.55
CA MET A 1 21.98 -11.45 25.67
C MET A 1 20.84 -10.48 25.45
N SER A 2 20.97 -9.24 25.92
CA SER A 2 20.04 -8.17 25.57
C SER A 2 20.19 -7.91 24.08
N ILE A 3 19.10 -8.05 23.32
CA ILE A 3 19.05 -7.65 21.92
C ILE A 3 19.08 -6.13 21.90
N ASP A 4 20.05 -5.55 21.21
CA ASP A 4 20.20 -4.10 21.09
C ASP A 4 19.64 -3.65 19.74
N PHE A 5 18.52 -2.93 19.75
CA PHE A 5 17.95 -2.36 18.54
C PHE A 5 18.64 -1.03 18.25
N LYS A 6 18.99 -0.81 16.98
CA LYS A 6 19.52 0.48 16.54
C LYS A 6 18.43 1.56 16.58
N GLU A 7 17.21 1.18 16.20
CA GLU A 7 16.04 2.06 16.18
C GLU A 7 15.39 2.14 17.58
N LYS A 8 14.98 3.35 17.99
CA LYS A 8 14.29 3.56 19.27
C LYS A 8 12.81 3.18 19.24
N TYR A 9 12.15 3.45 18.11
CA TYR A 9 10.73 3.20 17.92
C TYR A 9 10.48 2.10 16.88
N ILE A 10 9.35 1.40 17.02
CA ILE A 10 8.93 0.37 16.08
C ILE A 10 8.70 0.91 14.67
N ASN A 11 8.93 0.07 13.66
CA ASN A 11 8.55 0.35 12.27
C ASN A 11 7.06 0.05 12.03
N PRO A 12 6.22 1.06 11.71
CA PRO A 12 4.80 0.87 11.42
C PRO A 12 4.52 -0.07 10.24
N PHE A 13 5.46 -0.24 9.30
CA PHE A 13 5.31 -1.13 8.15
C PHE A 13 5.59 -2.61 8.46
N THR A 14 5.85 -2.96 9.72
CA THR A 14 5.87 -4.37 10.16
C THR A 14 4.48 -4.81 10.60
N ASP A 15 4.18 -6.11 10.53
CA ASP A 15 2.86 -6.62 10.96
C ASP A 15 2.65 -6.34 12.47
N TYR A 16 3.69 -6.59 13.26
CA TYR A 16 3.70 -6.26 14.68
C TYR A 16 3.54 -4.76 14.91
N GLY A 17 4.30 -3.93 14.20
CA GLY A 17 4.27 -2.48 14.36
C GLY A 17 2.89 -1.88 14.07
N PHE A 18 2.28 -2.30 12.98
CA PHE A 18 0.93 -1.85 12.61
C PHE A 18 -0.11 -2.26 13.64
N LYS A 19 -0.13 -3.53 14.05
CA LYS A 19 -1.09 -4.05 15.04
C LYS A 19 -0.85 -3.47 16.43
N ARG A 20 0.40 -3.24 16.82
CA ARG A 20 0.75 -2.59 18.09
C ARG A 20 0.16 -1.17 18.16
N LEU A 21 0.28 -0.41 17.07
CA LEU A 21 -0.22 0.96 17.01
C LEU A 21 -1.75 1.01 16.85
N PHE A 22 -2.32 0.19 15.98
CA PHE A 22 -3.70 0.37 15.51
C PHE A 22 -4.62 -0.82 15.73
N GLY A 23 -4.14 -1.96 16.24
CA GLY A 23 -4.93 -3.19 16.36
C GLY A 23 -5.18 -3.66 17.79
N GLU A 24 -4.52 -3.08 18.77
CA GLU A 24 -4.72 -3.41 20.18
C GLU A 24 -5.85 -2.56 20.79
N GLU A 25 -6.76 -3.20 21.53
CA GLU A 25 -7.89 -2.54 22.21
C GLU A 25 -7.48 -1.31 23.05
N PRO A 26 -6.41 -1.36 23.87
CA PRO A 26 -5.93 -0.18 24.58
C PRO A 26 -5.57 1.00 23.68
N ASN A 27 -5.17 0.76 22.43
CA ASN A 27 -4.63 1.74 21.48
C ASN A 27 -5.62 2.17 20.41
N LYS A 28 -6.89 1.78 20.56
CA LYS A 28 -7.98 2.05 19.61
C LYS A 28 -8.20 3.53 19.31
N ASP A 29 -7.96 4.40 20.28
CA ASP A 29 -7.97 5.86 20.12
C ASP A 29 -6.99 6.35 19.06
N LEU A 30 -5.84 5.67 18.85
CA LEU A 30 -4.89 6.01 17.78
C LEU A 30 -5.51 5.79 16.40
N LEU A 31 -6.17 4.64 16.20
CA LEU A 31 -6.85 4.34 14.94
C LEU A 31 -8.05 5.26 14.73
N LEU A 32 -8.84 5.50 15.79
CA LEU A 32 -9.98 6.41 15.75
C LEU A 32 -9.57 7.83 15.34
N ASP A 33 -8.48 8.35 15.91
CA ASP A 33 -7.95 9.67 15.58
C ASP A 33 -7.45 9.72 14.13
N PHE A 34 -6.71 8.70 13.69
CA PHE A 34 -6.25 8.60 12.31
C PHE A 34 -7.41 8.53 11.29
N LEU A 35 -8.42 7.69 11.54
CA LEU A 35 -9.58 7.56 10.65
C LEU A 35 -10.41 8.84 10.61
N ASN A 36 -10.56 9.54 11.74
CA ASN A 36 -11.23 10.83 11.79
C ASN A 36 -10.54 11.89 10.93
N GLU A 37 -9.20 11.90 10.89
CA GLU A 37 -8.45 12.80 10.01
C GLU A 37 -8.54 12.40 8.54
N LEU A 38 -8.49 11.09 8.26
CA LEU A 38 -8.50 10.57 6.89
C LEU A 38 -9.86 10.69 6.22
N LEU A 39 -10.95 10.44 6.96
CA LEU A 39 -12.30 10.29 6.45
C LEU A 39 -13.22 11.45 6.86
N GLN A 40 -12.67 12.55 7.38
CA GLN A 40 -13.45 13.69 7.87
C GLN A 40 -14.45 14.21 6.84
N SER A 41 -14.04 14.31 5.57
CA SER A 41 -14.90 14.79 4.48
C SER A 41 -16.00 13.82 4.10
N GLU A 42 -15.84 12.52 4.40
CA GLU A 42 -16.75 11.46 4.00
C GLU A 42 -17.74 11.09 5.10
N GLN A 43 -17.27 10.97 6.34
CA GLN A 43 -18.04 10.39 7.44
C GLN A 43 -18.43 11.41 8.52
N GLY A 44 -17.73 12.56 8.55
CA GLY A 44 -17.77 13.47 9.68
C GLY A 44 -16.89 12.96 10.82
N HIS A 45 -17.38 13.04 12.06
CA HIS A 45 -16.65 12.60 13.24
C HIS A 45 -17.14 11.23 13.74
N ILE A 46 -16.25 10.24 13.70
CA ILE A 46 -16.44 8.90 14.27
C ILE A 46 -16.29 9.01 15.79
N LYS A 47 -17.30 8.57 16.54
CA LYS A 47 -17.30 8.66 18.01
C LYS A 47 -16.72 7.41 18.66
N GLU A 48 -17.04 6.24 18.10
CA GLU A 48 -16.64 4.96 18.65
C GLU A 48 -16.20 4.02 17.54
N LEU A 49 -15.28 3.12 17.88
CA LEU A 49 -14.80 2.08 16.99
C LEU A 49 -14.83 0.73 17.72
N THR A 50 -15.36 -0.29 17.08
CA THR A 50 -15.38 -1.66 17.59
C THR A 50 -14.61 -2.56 16.64
N TYR A 51 -13.57 -3.25 17.14
CA TYR A 51 -12.88 -4.25 16.33
C TYR A 51 -13.77 -5.47 16.14
N LEU A 52 -13.90 -5.86 14.87
CA LEU A 52 -14.62 -7.05 14.46
C LEU A 52 -13.63 -8.19 14.20
N LYS A 53 -14.10 -9.42 14.34
CA LYS A 53 -13.31 -10.62 14.06
C LYS A 53 -13.08 -10.77 12.56
N SER A 54 -11.82 -10.63 12.12
CA SER A 54 -11.43 -10.71 10.70
C SER A 54 -11.39 -12.15 10.15
N ASP A 55 -11.44 -13.17 11.02
CA ASP A 55 -11.23 -14.58 10.70
C ASP A 55 -12.47 -15.33 10.17
N ARG A 56 -13.58 -14.62 9.89
CA ARG A 56 -14.88 -15.25 9.56
C ARG A 56 -15.58 -14.74 8.30
N LEU A 57 -14.85 -14.15 7.37
CA LEU A 57 -15.40 -13.74 6.08
C LEU A 57 -15.09 -14.80 5.02
N GLY A 58 -15.89 -15.86 5.05
CA GLY A 58 -15.83 -17.04 4.17
C GLY A 58 -16.79 -18.11 4.71
N SER A 59 -17.82 -18.47 3.94
CA SER A 59 -18.93 -19.33 4.38
C SER A 59 -18.58 -20.83 4.41
N SER A 60 -17.46 -21.24 3.82
CA SER A 60 -17.02 -22.65 3.73
C SER A 60 -15.50 -22.80 3.76
N GLU A 61 -14.99 -24.01 4.02
CA GLU A 61 -13.55 -24.34 3.94
C GLU A 61 -12.97 -24.19 2.53
N GLU A 62 -13.83 -24.16 1.51
CA GLU A 62 -13.47 -23.99 0.09
C GLU A 62 -13.47 -22.51 -0.37
N GLU A 63 -14.11 -21.61 0.38
CA GLU A 63 -14.10 -20.17 0.08
C GLU A 63 -12.76 -19.54 0.48
N ARG A 64 -12.19 -18.71 -0.42
CA ARG A 64 -11.02 -17.88 -0.07
C ARG A 64 -11.39 -16.97 1.11
N LYS A 65 -10.79 -17.23 2.28
CA LYS A 65 -10.92 -16.36 3.45
C LYS A 65 -10.25 -15.02 3.16
N ALA A 66 -11.00 -13.94 3.34
CA ALA A 66 -10.39 -12.62 3.46
C ALA A 66 -9.93 -12.45 4.91
N ILE A 67 -8.62 -12.22 5.10
CA ILE A 67 -8.05 -11.89 6.42
C ILE A 67 -7.66 -10.43 6.33
N PHE A 68 -8.38 -9.60 7.07
CA PHE A 68 -8.09 -8.18 7.15
C PHE A 68 -7.07 -7.90 8.25
N ASP A 69 -6.19 -6.93 8.02
CA ASP A 69 -5.28 -6.45 9.07
C ASP A 69 -6.09 -5.86 10.23
N LEU A 70 -7.03 -4.97 9.90
CA LEU A 70 -7.99 -4.40 10.84
C LEU A 70 -9.38 -4.33 10.20
N TYR A 71 -10.38 -4.80 10.92
CA TYR A 71 -11.78 -4.71 10.53
C TYR A 71 -12.58 -4.10 11.67
N CYS A 72 -13.26 -3.01 11.41
CA CYS A 72 -13.92 -2.23 12.45
C CYS A 72 -15.34 -1.82 12.04
N GLU A 73 -16.16 -1.52 13.06
CA GLU A 73 -17.47 -0.90 12.92
C GLU A 73 -17.57 0.33 13.83
N ASN A 74 -18.30 1.35 13.41
CA ASN A 74 -18.59 2.52 14.25
C ASN A 74 -20.02 2.53 14.80
N GLU A 75 -20.38 3.60 15.52
CA GLU A 75 -21.70 3.74 16.15
C GLU A 75 -22.89 3.79 15.16
N LYS A 76 -22.62 3.99 13.86
CA LYS A 76 -23.63 4.04 12.78
C LYS A 76 -23.75 2.70 12.04
N GLY A 77 -22.96 1.69 12.40
CA GLY A 77 -22.90 0.42 11.68
C GLY A 77 -22.09 0.47 10.38
N GLU A 78 -21.36 1.56 10.12
CA GLU A 78 -20.45 1.67 8.97
C GLU A 78 -19.20 0.83 9.21
N LYS A 79 -18.64 0.28 8.13
CA LYS A 79 -17.57 -0.71 8.19
C LYS A 79 -16.26 -0.13 7.67
N PHE A 80 -15.17 -0.42 8.36
CA PHE A 80 -13.83 0.04 8.01
C PHE A 80 -12.92 -1.18 7.86
N ILE A 81 -12.39 -1.37 6.66
CA ILE A 81 -11.31 -2.32 6.38
C ILE A 81 -10.04 -1.49 6.27
N VAL A 82 -9.07 -1.68 7.17
CA VAL A 82 -7.79 -0.96 7.14
C VAL A 82 -6.66 -1.96 6.91
N GLU A 83 -5.96 -1.78 5.79
CA GLU A 83 -4.95 -2.71 5.26
C GLU A 83 -3.59 -2.03 5.16
N LEU A 84 -2.53 -2.73 5.56
CA LEU A 84 -1.16 -2.32 5.36
C LEU A 84 -0.48 -3.20 4.30
N GLN A 85 -0.25 -2.64 3.11
CA GLN A 85 0.32 -3.40 2.00
C GLN A 85 1.76 -2.97 1.69
N LYS A 86 2.69 -3.89 1.97
CA LYS A 86 4.15 -3.68 1.83
C LYS A 86 4.66 -3.86 0.40
N THR A 87 4.00 -4.74 -0.37
CA THR A 87 4.43 -5.07 -1.74
C THR A 87 3.32 -4.87 -2.73
N LYS A 88 3.72 -4.45 -3.93
CA LYS A 88 2.83 -4.43 -5.06
C LYS A 88 2.45 -5.87 -5.44
N GLN A 89 1.16 -6.15 -5.42
CA GLN A 89 0.61 -7.42 -5.89
C GLN A 89 -0.16 -7.20 -7.19
N LYS A 90 -0.11 -8.17 -8.10
CA LYS A 90 -1.01 -8.20 -9.26
C LYS A 90 -2.45 -8.24 -8.75
N PHE A 91 -3.34 -7.51 -9.42
CA PHE A 91 -4.76 -7.45 -9.09
C PHE A 91 -5.05 -6.90 -7.67
N PHE A 92 -4.20 -6.02 -7.14
CA PHE A 92 -4.43 -5.41 -5.84
C PHE A 92 -5.76 -4.65 -5.77
N LYS A 93 -6.08 -3.87 -6.82
CA LYS A 93 -7.36 -3.14 -6.93
C LYS A 93 -8.54 -4.13 -6.91
N ASP A 94 -8.47 -5.21 -7.69
CA ASP A 94 -9.48 -6.28 -7.70
C ASP A 94 -9.64 -6.93 -6.32
N ARG A 95 -8.52 -7.17 -5.61
CA ARG A 95 -8.54 -7.71 -4.24
C ARG A 95 -9.27 -6.79 -3.28
N THR A 96 -9.01 -5.48 -3.34
CA THR A 96 -9.72 -4.51 -2.49
C THR A 96 -11.21 -4.45 -2.80
N VAL A 97 -11.61 -4.52 -4.08
CA VAL A 97 -13.02 -4.61 -4.47
C VAL A 97 -13.66 -5.90 -3.95
N TYR A 98 -13.01 -7.05 -4.14
CA TYR A 98 -13.46 -8.33 -3.61
C TYR A 98 -13.61 -8.30 -2.09
N TYR A 99 -12.66 -7.72 -1.37
CA TYR A 99 -12.68 -7.59 0.09
C TYR A 99 -13.85 -6.74 0.58
N SER A 100 -14.16 -5.65 -0.12
CA SER A 100 -15.32 -4.81 0.20
C SER A 100 -16.67 -5.53 0.02
N SER A 101 -16.73 -6.63 -0.74
CA SER A 101 -17.97 -7.41 -0.91
C SER A 101 -18.37 -8.20 0.35
N PHE A 102 -17.43 -8.51 1.23
CA PHE A 102 -17.70 -9.32 2.42
C PHE A 102 -18.57 -8.58 3.45
N PRO A 103 -18.27 -7.32 3.83
CA PRO A 103 -19.18 -6.56 4.68
C PRO A 103 -20.53 -6.27 4.03
N ILE A 104 -20.60 -6.13 2.69
CA ILE A 104 -21.89 -6.00 1.96
C ILE A 104 -22.74 -7.26 2.19
N ARG A 105 -22.14 -8.44 1.99
CA ARG A 105 -22.79 -9.73 2.20
C ARG A 105 -23.22 -9.93 3.66
N GLU A 106 -22.39 -9.52 4.61
CA GLU A 106 -22.68 -9.61 6.05
C GLU A 106 -23.83 -8.69 6.46
N SER A 107 -23.91 -7.50 5.85
CA SER A 107 -24.96 -6.52 6.11
C SER A 107 -26.33 -6.93 5.56
N ALA A 108 -26.38 -7.90 4.64
CA ALA A 108 -27.63 -8.43 4.11
C ALA A 108 -28.40 -9.21 5.19
N ARG A 109 -29.42 -8.56 5.76
CA ARG A 109 -30.28 -9.18 6.77
C ARG A 109 -31.08 -10.33 6.16
N ARG A 110 -31.18 -11.46 6.87
CA ARG A 110 -32.05 -12.58 6.51
C ARG A 110 -33.49 -12.28 6.93
N GLY A 111 -34.45 -12.42 6.02
CA GLY A 111 -35.87 -12.24 6.30
C GLY A 111 -36.61 -11.52 5.16
N SER A 112 -37.95 -11.49 5.22
CA SER A 112 -38.80 -10.81 4.23
C SER A 112 -38.76 -9.29 4.31
N ASP A 113 -38.23 -8.74 5.41
CA ASP A 113 -38.35 -7.32 5.76
C ASP A 113 -37.06 -6.52 5.50
N TRP A 114 -36.15 -7.06 4.68
CA TRP A 114 -34.94 -6.34 4.29
C TRP A 114 -35.21 -5.49 3.03
N ASP A 115 -35.00 -4.19 3.14
CA ASP A 115 -35.24 -3.18 2.11
C ASP A 115 -34.02 -2.93 1.20
N PHE A 116 -32.98 -3.77 1.32
CA PHE A 116 -31.72 -3.66 0.58
C PHE A 116 -30.89 -2.42 0.90
N GLU A 117 -31.19 -1.68 1.97
CA GLU A 117 -30.33 -0.59 2.41
C GLU A 117 -29.01 -1.13 2.97
N LEU A 118 -27.90 -0.63 2.43
CA LEU A 118 -26.54 -0.94 2.87
C LEU A 118 -25.97 0.17 3.75
N ASN A 119 -25.12 -0.20 4.70
CA ASN A 119 -24.26 0.73 5.44
C ASN A 119 -23.04 1.13 4.60
N ALA A 120 -22.43 2.28 4.93
CA ALA A 120 -21.21 2.70 4.26
C ALA A 120 -20.04 1.78 4.61
N ILE A 121 -19.18 1.54 3.61
CA ILE A 121 -17.98 0.72 3.70
C ILE A 121 -16.79 1.53 3.20
N TYR A 122 -15.77 1.60 4.04
CA TYR A 122 -14.51 2.29 3.77
C TYR A 122 -13.39 1.25 3.73
N THR A 123 -12.79 1.06 2.56
CA THR A 123 -11.58 0.25 2.41
C THR A 123 -10.38 1.18 2.36
N VAL A 124 -9.65 1.29 3.46
CA VAL A 124 -8.44 2.10 3.59
C VAL A 124 -7.21 1.21 3.39
N ALA A 125 -6.39 1.54 2.41
CA ALA A 125 -5.16 0.83 2.12
C ALA A 125 -3.95 1.76 2.25
N ILE A 126 -3.09 1.47 3.22
CA ILE A 126 -1.81 2.14 3.46
C ILE A 126 -0.73 1.36 2.70
N LEU A 127 -0.11 1.99 1.71
CA LEU A 127 0.76 1.33 0.72
C LEU A 127 2.23 1.75 0.92
N ASP A 128 3.15 0.80 1.04
CA ASP A 128 4.62 1.01 0.97
C ASP A 128 5.14 0.94 -0.48
N PHE A 129 4.28 1.20 -1.46
CA PHE A 129 4.61 1.21 -2.88
C PHE A 129 3.73 2.21 -3.64
N VAL A 130 4.05 2.40 -4.92
CA VAL A 130 3.35 3.30 -5.85
C VAL A 130 2.77 2.47 -7.00
N PHE A 131 1.55 2.79 -7.44
CA PHE A 131 0.93 2.23 -8.64
C PHE A 131 1.74 2.60 -9.88
N ASP A 132 1.80 1.69 -10.87
CA ASP A 132 2.65 1.95 -12.05
C ASP A 132 2.08 3.09 -12.90
N GLU A 133 0.74 3.16 -12.98
CA GLU A 133 0.02 4.23 -13.70
C GLU A 133 0.30 5.64 -13.13
N ASP A 134 0.69 5.72 -11.86
CA ASP A 134 0.75 6.97 -11.11
C ASP A 134 2.18 7.45 -10.82
N LYS A 135 3.21 6.81 -11.40
CA LYS A 135 4.62 7.16 -11.18
C LYS A 135 4.96 8.61 -11.53
N ASN A 136 4.22 9.21 -12.46
CA ASN A 136 4.44 10.59 -12.92
C ASN A 136 3.66 11.64 -12.10
N GLN A 137 2.86 11.23 -11.11
CA GLN A 137 2.12 12.13 -10.23
C GLN A 137 2.75 12.16 -8.84
N GLU A 138 3.84 12.92 -8.69
CA GLU A 138 4.63 12.92 -7.46
C GLU A 138 3.86 13.44 -6.23
N ASP A 139 3.00 14.44 -6.41
CA ASP A 139 2.25 15.08 -5.31
C ASP A 139 0.94 14.35 -4.95
N LYS A 140 0.51 13.38 -5.76
CA LYS A 140 -0.75 12.65 -5.54
C LYS A 140 -0.47 11.37 -4.75
N TYR A 141 -0.64 11.45 -3.43
CA TYR A 141 -0.44 10.31 -2.52
C TYR A 141 -1.73 9.80 -1.84
N LEU A 142 -2.81 10.58 -1.84
CA LEU A 142 -4.12 10.21 -1.30
C LEU A 142 -5.13 10.09 -2.45
N TYR A 143 -5.73 8.91 -2.58
CA TYR A 143 -6.76 8.62 -3.57
C TYR A 143 -8.06 8.25 -2.87
N ASN A 144 -9.12 9.04 -3.09
CA ASN A 144 -10.49 8.71 -2.68
C ASN A 144 -11.26 8.27 -3.93
N VAL A 145 -11.70 7.02 -3.96
CA VAL A 145 -12.31 6.40 -5.14
C VAL A 145 -13.71 5.90 -4.77
N LYS A 146 -14.69 6.27 -5.61
CA LYS A 146 -16.11 5.90 -5.48
C LYS A 146 -16.68 5.50 -6.84
N LEU A 147 -17.83 4.85 -6.82
CA LEU A 147 -18.59 4.60 -8.05
C LEU A 147 -19.13 5.93 -8.59
N SER A 148 -18.84 6.19 -9.86
CA SER A 148 -19.21 7.42 -10.55
C SER A 148 -19.82 7.12 -11.91
N ASP A 149 -20.67 8.05 -12.35
CA ASP A 149 -21.17 8.07 -13.71
C ASP A 149 -20.03 8.42 -14.69
N ILE A 150 -19.90 7.67 -15.78
CA ILE A 150 -18.76 7.74 -16.70
C ILE A 150 -18.75 9.06 -17.49
N GLU A 151 -19.91 9.57 -17.90
CA GLU A 151 -19.99 10.77 -18.74
C GLU A 151 -19.84 12.05 -17.92
N THR A 152 -20.48 12.09 -16.75
CA THR A 152 -20.55 13.30 -15.92
C THR A 152 -19.47 13.36 -14.83
N ASN A 153 -18.79 12.25 -14.55
CA ASN A 153 -17.87 12.08 -13.42
C ASN A 153 -18.51 12.38 -12.05
N LYS A 154 -19.84 12.35 -11.95
CA LYS A 154 -20.56 12.56 -10.69
C LYS A 154 -20.57 11.26 -9.89
N VAL A 155 -20.42 11.35 -8.57
CA VAL A 155 -20.55 10.20 -7.68
C VAL A 155 -21.97 9.64 -7.82
N PHE A 156 -22.05 8.38 -8.24
CA PHE A 156 -23.30 7.64 -8.42
C PHE A 156 -23.70 6.91 -7.13
N TYR A 157 -22.72 6.40 -6.39
CA TYR A 157 -22.94 5.69 -5.13
C TYR A 157 -21.82 6.03 -4.14
N ASP A 158 -22.20 6.59 -2.99
CA ASP A 158 -21.30 7.21 -2.02
C ASP A 158 -21.00 6.36 -0.78
N LYS A 159 -21.75 5.28 -0.56
CA LYS A 159 -21.60 4.33 0.55
C LYS A 159 -20.49 3.28 0.32
N LEU A 160 -19.81 3.26 -0.82
CA LEU A 160 -18.66 2.39 -1.07
C LEU A 160 -17.44 3.23 -1.46
N THR A 161 -16.51 3.36 -0.52
CA THR A 161 -15.33 4.23 -0.66
C THR A 161 -14.04 3.43 -0.52
N PHE A 162 -13.14 3.60 -1.48
CA PHE A 162 -11.78 3.07 -1.42
C PHE A 162 -10.81 4.23 -1.24
N VAL A 163 -9.96 4.13 -0.21
CA VAL A 163 -8.95 5.12 0.12
C VAL A 163 -7.58 4.48 -0.01
N TYR A 164 -6.76 4.99 -0.92
CA TYR A 164 -5.37 4.52 -1.10
C TYR A 164 -4.39 5.61 -0.67
N LEU A 165 -3.46 5.24 0.20
CA LEU A 165 -2.39 6.10 0.72
C LEU A 165 -1.04 5.57 0.23
N GLU A 166 -0.49 6.20 -0.80
CA GLU A 166 0.85 5.89 -1.32
C GLU A 166 1.93 6.57 -0.49
N MET A 167 2.32 5.91 0.60
CA MET A 167 3.25 6.46 1.59
C MET A 167 4.62 6.88 0.99
N PRO A 168 5.20 6.20 -0.03
CA PRO A 168 6.44 6.64 -0.65
C PRO A 168 6.38 8.03 -1.30
N LYS A 169 5.20 8.53 -1.66
CA LYS A 169 5.01 9.88 -2.22
C LYS A 169 4.88 10.98 -1.17
N PHE A 170 4.60 10.65 0.10
CA PHE A 170 4.48 11.64 1.17
C PHE A 170 5.85 12.18 1.64
N ASN A 171 6.37 13.22 0.99
CA ASN A 171 7.75 13.71 1.21
C ASN A 171 7.85 14.97 2.09
N LYS A 172 6.75 15.40 2.74
CA LYS A 172 6.79 16.57 3.64
C LYS A 172 7.77 16.34 4.79
N THR A 173 8.60 17.34 5.04
CA THR A 173 9.49 17.42 6.20
C THR A 173 8.70 17.81 7.45
N ILE A 174 9.32 17.66 8.62
CA ILE A 174 8.69 17.99 9.91
C ILE A 174 8.17 19.44 9.99
N LYS A 175 8.86 20.37 9.33
CA LYS A 175 8.50 21.81 9.30
C LYS A 175 7.35 22.12 8.35
N GLU A 176 7.05 21.21 7.44
CA GLU A 176 5.99 21.37 6.43
C GLU A 176 4.67 20.75 6.87
N LEU A 177 4.61 20.14 8.06
CA LEU A 177 3.41 19.52 8.60
C LEU A 177 2.44 20.62 9.06
N LYS A 178 1.32 20.77 8.34
CA LYS A 178 0.32 21.81 8.61
C LYS A 178 -0.92 21.28 9.30
N THR A 179 -1.30 20.04 8.99
CA THR A 179 -2.53 19.41 9.50
C THR A 179 -2.20 18.21 10.38
N ARG A 180 -3.15 17.75 11.18
CA ARG A 180 -2.99 16.53 11.99
C ARG A 180 -2.92 15.30 11.08
N PHE A 181 -3.63 15.27 9.96
CA PHE A 181 -3.38 14.32 8.88
C PHE A 181 -1.92 14.30 8.38
N ASP A 182 -1.28 15.45 8.14
CA ASP A 182 0.14 15.51 7.74
C ASP A 182 1.04 14.85 8.80
N LYS A 183 0.73 15.09 10.08
CA LYS A 183 1.46 14.51 11.22
C LYS A 183 1.31 12.99 11.27
N TRP A 184 0.10 12.46 11.08
CA TRP A 184 -0.13 11.02 10.95
C TRP A 184 0.67 10.40 9.80
N MET A 185 0.60 11.01 8.61
CA MET A 185 1.33 10.53 7.44
C MET A 185 2.85 10.54 7.68
N TYR A 186 3.35 11.59 8.32
CA TYR A 186 4.77 11.70 8.69
C TYR A 186 5.18 10.61 9.70
N ILE A 187 4.38 10.39 10.74
CA ILE A 187 4.65 9.39 11.78
C ILE A 187 4.66 8.00 11.15
N ILE A 188 3.62 7.59 10.43
CA ILE A 188 3.54 6.26 9.80
C ILE A 188 4.76 6.01 8.92
N ARG A 189 5.22 7.03 8.16
CA ARG A 189 6.37 6.94 7.26
C ARG A 189 7.74 6.92 7.97
N ASN A 190 7.88 7.60 9.11
CA ASN A 190 9.19 7.94 9.65
C ASN A 190 9.42 7.54 11.11
N LEU A 191 8.44 6.97 11.82
CA LEU A 191 8.52 6.69 13.26
C LEU A 191 9.81 5.97 13.67
N ASN A 192 10.18 4.89 12.98
CA ASN A 192 11.39 4.10 13.27
C ASN A 192 12.72 4.81 12.94
N LYS A 193 12.68 5.98 12.28
CA LYS A 193 13.85 6.81 11.97
C LYS A 193 14.05 7.92 12.99
N LEU A 194 13.14 8.07 13.95
CA LEU A 194 13.19 9.09 14.99
C LEU A 194 13.86 8.52 16.24
N ASP A 195 14.66 9.35 16.91
CA ASP A 195 15.28 9.02 18.21
C ASP A 195 14.64 9.80 19.37
N ARG A 196 13.77 10.77 19.03
CA ARG A 196 13.01 11.60 19.97
C ARG A 196 11.73 12.10 19.30
N ILE A 197 10.79 12.54 20.13
CA ILE A 197 9.58 13.22 19.69
C ILE A 197 9.95 14.63 19.19
N PRO A 198 9.74 14.98 17.91
CA PRO A 198 9.87 16.34 17.42
C PRO A 198 8.87 17.27 18.08
N ASP A 199 9.22 18.54 18.28
CA ASP A 199 8.37 19.49 18.99
C ASP A 199 7.04 19.73 18.25
N GLU A 200 7.03 19.66 16.91
CA GLU A 200 5.84 19.76 16.07
C GLU A 200 4.85 18.59 16.27
N LEU A 201 5.31 17.47 16.85
CA LEU A 201 4.51 16.26 17.14
C LEU A 201 4.21 16.09 18.63
N ARG A 202 4.53 17.07 19.48
CA ARG A 202 4.18 17.01 20.92
C ARG A 202 2.73 17.39 21.15
N GLU A 203 1.85 16.46 20.80
CA GLU A 203 0.43 16.49 21.10
C GLU A 203 0.05 15.21 21.84
N GLY A 204 -0.93 15.27 22.73
CA GLY A 204 -1.23 14.16 23.64
C GLY A 204 -1.43 12.80 22.94
N ILE A 205 -2.09 12.77 21.78
CA ILE A 205 -2.28 11.52 21.02
C ILE A 205 -0.95 10.94 20.52
N PHE A 206 -0.04 11.82 20.07
CA PHE A 206 1.23 11.42 19.48
C PHE A 206 2.25 11.08 20.57
N GLU A 207 2.27 11.80 21.69
CA GLU A 207 3.09 11.44 22.84
C GLU A 207 2.76 10.03 23.34
N ARG A 208 1.46 9.71 23.42
CA ARG A 208 1.00 8.35 23.73
C ARG A 208 1.43 7.34 22.66
N LEU A 209 1.32 7.68 21.38
CA LEU A 209 1.81 6.82 20.29
C LEU A 209 3.32 6.53 20.43
N PHE A 210 4.14 7.55 20.70
CA PHE A 210 5.58 7.39 20.89
C PHE A 210 5.91 6.54 22.12
N ASP A 211 5.11 6.64 23.19
CA ASP A 211 5.23 5.79 24.38
C ASP A 211 4.99 4.31 24.06
N ILE A 212 3.90 4.02 23.34
CA ILE A 212 3.53 2.65 22.89
C ILE A 212 4.57 2.08 21.93
N ALA A 213 5.18 2.94 21.10
CA ALA A 213 6.12 2.56 20.07
C ALA A 213 7.55 2.33 20.57
N GLU A 214 7.87 2.72 21.79
CA GLU A 214 9.24 2.69 22.32
C GLU A 214 9.69 1.27 22.65
N ILE A 215 10.63 0.75 21.88
CA ILE A 215 11.06 -0.65 21.95
C ILE A 215 11.69 -0.99 23.30
N ALA A 216 12.34 -0.01 23.95
CA ALA A 216 12.95 -0.19 25.27
C ALA A 216 11.92 -0.53 26.37
N LYS A 217 10.63 -0.26 26.14
CA LYS A 217 9.53 -0.59 27.07
C LYS A 217 8.96 -2.00 26.84
N PHE A 218 9.42 -2.72 25.82
CA PHE A 218 8.86 -4.01 25.47
C PHE A 218 9.33 -5.10 26.43
N THR A 219 8.43 -6.03 26.71
CA THR A 219 8.77 -7.30 27.35
C THR A 219 9.68 -8.15 26.45
N PRO A 220 10.40 -9.15 27.00
CA PRO A 220 11.24 -10.04 26.19
C PRO A 220 10.47 -10.80 25.10
N LEU A 221 9.18 -11.07 25.30
CA LEU A 221 8.33 -11.71 24.29
C LEU A 221 8.00 -10.74 23.16
N GLU A 222 7.56 -9.52 23.49
CA GLU A 222 7.27 -8.46 22.51
C GLU A 222 8.50 -8.11 21.67
N VAL A 223 9.68 -8.03 22.28
CA VAL A 223 10.95 -7.84 21.58
C VAL A 223 11.16 -8.92 20.51
N ARG A 224 10.99 -10.20 20.85
CA ARG A 224 11.17 -11.31 19.89
C ARG A 224 10.12 -11.26 18.79
N THR A 225 8.85 -11.04 19.12
CA THR A 225 7.77 -10.96 18.12
C THR A 225 7.99 -9.79 17.17
N TYR A 226 8.43 -8.65 17.69
CA TYR A 226 8.79 -7.50 16.86
C TYR A 226 10.00 -7.80 15.96
N GLU A 227 11.05 -8.44 16.50
CA GLU A 227 12.23 -8.84 15.74
C GLU A 227 11.88 -9.77 14.57
N ASP A 228 11.04 -10.78 14.79
CA ASP A 228 10.57 -11.70 13.75
C ASP A 228 9.79 -10.95 12.66
N SER A 229 8.93 -10.01 13.06
CA SER A 229 8.16 -9.18 12.13
C SER A 229 9.06 -8.23 11.32
N LEU A 230 10.07 -7.65 11.96
CA LEU A 230 11.04 -6.75 11.36
C LEU A 230 11.96 -7.49 10.39
N LYS A 231 12.41 -8.70 10.74
CA LYS A 231 13.17 -9.59 9.86
C LYS A 231 12.36 -9.90 8.60
N THR A 232 11.10 -10.33 8.78
CA THR A 232 10.20 -10.61 7.66
C THR A 232 10.05 -9.40 6.73
N TYR A 233 9.90 -8.20 7.28
CA TYR A 233 9.85 -6.96 6.50
C TYR A 233 11.17 -6.69 5.74
N ARG A 234 12.32 -6.83 6.40
CA ARG A 234 13.64 -6.60 5.78
C ARG A 234 13.92 -7.61 4.66
N ASP A 235 13.63 -8.89 4.87
CA ASP A 235 13.80 -9.95 3.86
C ASP A 235 12.92 -9.69 2.63
N LEU A 236 11.67 -9.28 2.86
CA LEU A 236 10.73 -8.89 1.80
C LEU A 236 11.24 -7.70 1.00
N LYS A 237 11.71 -6.64 1.68
CA LYS A 237 12.25 -5.45 1.05
C LYS A 237 13.49 -5.74 0.22
N ASN A 238 14.45 -6.48 0.78
CA ASN A 238 15.66 -6.92 0.07
C ASN A 238 15.31 -7.73 -1.19
N SER A 239 14.29 -8.59 -1.11
CA SER A 239 13.83 -9.38 -2.27
C SER A 239 13.23 -8.50 -3.37
N ILE A 240 12.45 -7.48 -3.01
CA ILE A 240 11.88 -6.51 -3.97
C ILE A 240 12.98 -5.67 -4.62
N ASP A 241 13.91 -5.15 -3.81
CA ASP A 241 15.00 -4.30 -4.30
C ASP A 241 15.89 -5.09 -5.27
N THR A 242 16.24 -6.33 -4.93
CA THR A 242 16.99 -7.24 -5.82
C THR A 242 16.24 -7.50 -7.12
N ALA A 243 14.95 -7.86 -7.06
CA ALA A 243 14.15 -8.13 -8.24
C ALA A 243 13.99 -6.90 -9.14
N ARG A 244 13.94 -5.70 -8.55
CA ARG A 244 13.91 -4.44 -9.29
C ARG A 244 15.24 -4.18 -10.00
N GLU A 245 16.37 -4.31 -9.29
CA GLU A 245 17.70 -4.12 -9.87
C GLU A 245 17.95 -5.10 -11.04
N GLU A 246 17.63 -6.39 -10.87
CA GLU A 246 17.73 -7.40 -11.93
C GLU A 246 16.83 -7.06 -13.13
N GLY A 247 15.60 -6.61 -12.86
CA GLY A 247 14.66 -6.18 -13.90
C GLY A 247 15.16 -4.97 -14.69
N GLU A 248 15.75 -3.97 -14.02
CA GLU A 248 16.34 -2.79 -14.65
C GLU A 248 17.56 -3.16 -15.52
N ILE A 249 18.42 -4.06 -15.04
CA ILE A 249 19.57 -4.58 -15.82
C ILE A 249 19.09 -5.33 -17.05
N LYS A 250 18.15 -6.28 -16.88
CA LYS A 250 17.61 -7.07 -17.98
C LYS A 250 16.95 -6.18 -19.04
N GLY A 251 16.10 -5.24 -18.63
CA GLY A 251 15.44 -4.30 -19.53
C GLY A 251 16.42 -3.42 -20.31
N LYS A 252 17.52 -3.00 -19.68
CA LYS A 252 18.59 -2.23 -20.36
C LYS A 252 19.33 -3.08 -21.41
N ILE A 253 19.57 -4.36 -21.13
CA ILE A 253 20.19 -5.29 -22.08
C ILE A 253 19.24 -5.56 -23.25
N GLU A 254 18.00 -5.93 -22.97
CA GLU A 254 16.98 -6.22 -23.98
C GLU A 254 16.72 -5.01 -24.88
N GLY A 255 16.51 -3.81 -24.30
CA GLY A 255 16.31 -2.60 -25.09
C GLY A 255 17.50 -2.22 -25.97
N LYS A 256 18.73 -2.48 -25.53
CA LYS A 256 19.93 -2.29 -26.37
C LYS A 256 19.97 -3.27 -27.55
N ILE A 257 19.55 -4.52 -27.34
CA ILE A 257 19.48 -5.54 -28.39
C ILE A 257 18.34 -5.21 -29.37
N GLU A 258 17.15 -4.89 -28.87
CA GLU A 258 15.99 -4.52 -29.70
C GLU A 258 16.28 -3.28 -30.55
N GLY A 259 16.91 -2.25 -29.97
CA GLY A 259 17.31 -1.06 -30.73
C GLY A 259 18.30 -1.38 -31.86
N LYS A 260 19.26 -2.30 -31.62
CA LYS A 260 20.17 -2.78 -32.68
C LYS A 260 19.41 -3.53 -33.77
N ILE A 261 18.45 -4.38 -33.40
CA ILE A 261 17.63 -5.13 -34.36
C ILE A 261 16.76 -4.17 -35.19
N GLU A 262 16.16 -3.14 -34.58
CA GLU A 262 15.36 -2.15 -35.29
C GLU A 262 16.19 -1.33 -36.30
N ILE A 263 17.40 -0.92 -35.90
CA ILE A 263 18.36 -0.27 -36.81
C ILE A 263 18.72 -1.22 -37.95
N ALA A 264 19.05 -2.48 -37.67
CA ALA A 264 19.37 -3.48 -38.70
C ALA A 264 18.21 -3.65 -39.70
N LYS A 265 16.96 -3.76 -39.22
CA LYS A 265 15.76 -3.82 -40.08
C LYS A 265 15.65 -2.61 -41.01
N LYS A 266 15.88 -1.39 -40.50
CA LYS A 266 15.84 -0.15 -41.29
C LYS A 266 16.95 -0.10 -42.34
N LEU A 267 18.17 -0.53 -41.99
CA LEU A 267 19.31 -0.55 -42.92
C LEU A 267 19.12 -1.60 -44.02
N THR A 268 18.63 -2.80 -43.67
CA THR A 268 18.30 -3.84 -44.66
C THR A 268 17.27 -3.32 -45.68
N LYS A 269 16.21 -2.65 -45.22
CA LYS A 269 15.19 -2.04 -46.10
C LYS A 269 15.75 -0.93 -47.00
N LYS A 270 16.79 -0.22 -46.56
CA LYS A 270 17.49 0.80 -47.36
C LYS A 270 18.51 0.23 -48.33
N GLY A 271 18.69 -1.10 -48.38
CA GLY A 271 19.58 -1.77 -49.32
C GLY A 271 21.06 -1.78 -48.90
N PHE A 272 21.37 -1.50 -47.63
CA PHE A 272 22.74 -1.64 -47.12
C PHE A 272 23.19 -3.10 -47.19
N ASN A 273 24.48 -3.32 -47.45
CA ASN A 273 25.02 -4.66 -47.51
C ASN A 273 25.24 -5.24 -46.10
N ILE A 274 25.34 -6.56 -45.99
CA ILE A 274 25.38 -7.24 -44.69
C ILE A 274 26.60 -6.82 -43.85
N LEU A 275 27.75 -6.57 -44.48
CA LEU A 275 28.97 -6.18 -43.76
C LEU A 275 28.84 -4.78 -43.15
N GLU A 276 28.25 -3.83 -43.87
CA GLU A 276 27.95 -2.48 -43.37
C GLU A 276 26.98 -2.53 -42.17
N ILE A 277 25.96 -3.40 -42.23
CA ILE A 277 24.99 -3.54 -41.14
C ILE A 277 25.64 -4.18 -39.91
N VAL A 278 26.52 -5.18 -40.10
CA VAL A 278 27.32 -5.78 -39.01
C VAL A 278 28.17 -4.71 -38.34
N GLU A 279 28.86 -3.87 -39.10
CA GLU A 279 29.72 -2.81 -38.59
C GLU A 279 28.93 -1.76 -37.79
N ILE A 280 27.79 -1.29 -38.32
CA ILE A 280 26.98 -0.24 -37.69
C ILE A 280 26.27 -0.74 -36.42
N THR A 281 25.74 -1.96 -36.44
CA THR A 281 24.90 -2.48 -35.34
C THR A 281 25.67 -3.33 -34.33
N GLY A 282 26.81 -3.88 -34.74
CA GLY A 282 27.56 -4.88 -33.99
C GLY A 282 26.78 -6.18 -33.75
N LEU A 283 25.78 -6.48 -34.60
CA LEU A 283 25.08 -7.78 -34.62
C LEU A 283 25.88 -8.79 -35.44
N THR A 284 25.69 -10.08 -35.17
CA THR A 284 26.32 -11.13 -35.97
C THR A 284 25.72 -11.18 -37.37
N ARG A 285 26.53 -11.63 -38.33
CA ARG A 285 26.09 -11.84 -39.72
C ARG A 285 24.83 -12.71 -39.80
N GLU A 286 24.79 -13.81 -39.05
CA GLU A 286 23.65 -14.73 -38.99
C GLU A 286 22.36 -14.04 -38.51
N ALA A 287 22.46 -13.15 -37.52
CA ALA A 287 21.31 -12.39 -37.03
C ALA A 287 20.75 -11.44 -38.11
N ILE A 288 21.63 -10.79 -38.88
CA ILE A 288 21.22 -9.90 -39.98
C ILE A 288 20.62 -10.69 -41.13
N GLU A 289 21.16 -11.87 -41.45
CA GLU A 289 20.60 -12.77 -42.47
C GLU A 289 19.19 -13.26 -42.09
N LYS A 290 18.95 -13.61 -40.81
CA LYS A 290 17.59 -13.91 -40.31
C LYS A 290 16.66 -12.71 -40.46
N ILE A 291 17.09 -11.52 -40.04
CA ILE A 291 16.30 -10.28 -40.18
C ILE A 291 15.92 -10.01 -41.65
N LYS A 292 16.82 -10.30 -42.59
CA LYS A 292 16.57 -10.13 -44.04
C LYS A 292 15.58 -11.15 -44.61
N ASN A 293 15.51 -12.35 -44.02
CA ASN A 293 14.59 -13.40 -44.47
C ASN A 293 13.18 -13.26 -43.87
N GLU A 294 13.03 -12.49 -42.79
CA GLU A 294 11.74 -12.23 -42.11
C GLU A 294 10.99 -10.99 -42.63
N GLY A 295 11.58 -10.18 -43.52
CA GLY A 295 11.03 -8.91 -44.00
C GLY A 295 10.97 -8.82 -45.52
#